data_AF-A0AAQ3NT62-F1
#
_entry.id   AF-A0AAQ3NT62-F1
#
_cell.length_a   1.000
_cell.length_b   1.000
_cell.length_c   1.000
_cell.angle_alpha   90.00
_cell.angle_beta   90.00
_cell.angle_gamma   90.00
#
_symmetry.space_group_name_H-M   'P 1'
#
loop_
_entity.id
_entity.type
_entity.pdbx_description
1 polymer ?
#
loop_
_entity_poly.entity_id
_entity_poly.type
_entity_poly.pdbx_seq_one_letter_code
_entity_poly.pdbx_strand_id
1 'polypeptide(L)'
;MKPKQVALLSFLLPFLAFLTNLPLAFSDNVYPVLDVMDNPLETDSHFYILPANRENGGLKLAKTGKSNCPLTILQDKSEEFEGMPIKFITPGDSPFVETGTKLDIEFVNKPGCAKSGKWALFSNEEDVLPYVGIGGEFQDPDGKFRIQESKAGYRLMFCVNSGSQSCWYIGMSDVKNNEDGRRLTTDNQSPYDIVFEVASEDNKIIKSQNGIHNTEKNNGDEMTERDLTRAWKCGSDERNSKCRATAQCQSIQKNGCLAMKIGVERFEAKLLLDIHN
;
A
#
# COMPACT_ATOMS: atom_id res chain seq x y z
N MET A 1 50.62 45.41 -26.62
CA MET A 1 49.42 44.60 -26.27
C MET A 1 49.88 43.37 -25.50
N LYS A 2 49.38 43.15 -24.28
CA LYS A 2 49.92 42.15 -23.33
C LYS A 2 49.35 40.75 -23.64
N PRO A 3 50.17 39.74 -24.00
CA PRO A 3 49.71 38.38 -24.17
C PRO A 3 49.84 37.66 -22.82
N LYS A 4 48.97 37.96 -21.86
CA LYS A 4 48.93 37.24 -20.57
C LYS A 4 47.61 36.52 -20.31
N GLN A 5 46.58 36.76 -21.12
CA GLN A 5 45.25 36.16 -20.90
C GLN A 5 45.01 34.85 -21.67
N VAL A 6 45.73 34.59 -22.76
CA VAL A 6 45.52 33.37 -23.58
C VAL A 6 46.08 32.11 -22.90
N ALA A 7 47.13 32.24 -22.08
CA ALA A 7 47.74 31.10 -21.39
C ALA A 7 46.86 30.53 -20.26
N LEU A 8 46.06 31.37 -19.59
CA LEU A 8 45.17 30.95 -18.48
C LEU A 8 43.97 30.15 -18.98
N LEU A 9 43.41 30.48 -20.15
CA LEU A 9 42.29 29.73 -20.73
C LEU A 9 42.71 28.33 -21.23
N SER A 10 43.95 28.21 -21.76
CA SER A 10 44.47 26.95 -22.31
C SER A 10 44.68 25.88 -21.25
N PHE A 11 44.97 26.26 -20.00
CA PHE A 11 45.17 25.33 -18.88
C PHE A 11 43.84 24.90 -18.20
N LEU A 12 42.76 25.67 -18.36
CA LEU A 12 41.44 25.36 -17.78
C LEU A 12 40.67 24.30 -18.58
N LEU A 13 40.83 24.28 -19.91
CA LEU A 13 40.16 23.34 -20.81
C LEU A 13 40.48 21.84 -20.54
N PRO A 14 41.73 21.42 -20.30
CA PRO A 14 42.01 20.02 -19.94
C PRO A 14 41.52 19.67 -18.54
N PHE A 15 41.42 20.63 -17.61
CA PHE A 15 40.94 20.39 -16.25
C PHE A 15 39.42 20.12 -16.22
N LEU A 16 38.63 20.81 -17.06
CA LEU A 16 37.20 20.52 -17.24
C LEU A 16 36.96 19.15 -17.90
N ALA A 17 37.81 18.72 -18.84
CA ALA A 17 37.69 17.41 -19.49
C ALA A 17 37.98 16.22 -18.56
N PHE A 18 38.75 16.44 -17.48
CA PHE A 18 38.95 15.44 -16.42
C PHE A 18 37.72 15.28 -15.52
N LEU A 19 36.97 16.36 -15.27
CA LEU A 19 35.75 16.30 -14.44
C LEU A 19 34.58 15.57 -15.11
N THR A 20 34.52 15.54 -16.45
CA THR A 20 33.48 14.81 -17.18
C THR A 20 33.70 13.30 -17.24
N ASN A 21 34.88 12.82 -16.80
CA ASN A 21 35.22 11.40 -16.74
C ASN A 21 35.24 10.85 -15.31
N LEU A 22 34.74 11.60 -14.33
CA LEU A 22 34.44 10.98 -13.05
C LEU A 22 33.27 10.02 -13.30
N PRO A 23 33.44 8.68 -13.19
CA PRO A 23 32.27 7.85 -13.07
C PRO A 23 31.50 8.39 -11.86
N LEU A 24 30.23 8.75 -12.05
CA LEU A 24 29.32 8.80 -10.91
C LEU A 24 29.29 7.37 -10.38
N ALA A 25 30.19 7.08 -9.45
CA ALA A 25 30.01 5.97 -8.54
C ALA A 25 28.79 6.34 -7.72
N PHE A 26 27.62 5.92 -8.18
CA PHE A 26 26.51 5.67 -7.28
C PHE A 26 27.06 4.64 -6.31
N SER A 27 27.49 5.11 -5.13
CA SER A 27 27.69 4.23 -4.01
C SER A 27 26.33 3.58 -3.78
N ASP A 28 26.25 2.26 -3.92
CA ASP A 28 25.14 1.46 -3.41
C ASP A 28 25.18 1.62 -1.88
N ASN A 29 24.73 2.78 -1.41
CA ASN A 29 24.71 3.08 0.00
C ASN A 29 23.57 2.25 0.59
N VAL A 30 23.95 1.34 1.48
CA VAL A 30 23.04 0.49 2.23
C VAL A 30 22.52 1.31 3.41
N TYR A 31 21.22 1.60 3.42
CA TYR A 31 20.55 2.35 4.47
C TYR A 31 19.40 1.52 5.06
N PRO A 32 19.03 1.73 6.33
CA PRO A 32 17.81 1.17 6.88
C PRO A 32 16.59 1.62 6.06
N VAL A 33 15.74 0.67 5.69
CA VAL A 33 14.41 0.96 5.14
C VAL A 33 13.54 1.49 6.26
N LEU A 34 12.76 2.53 5.99
CA LEU A 34 11.93 3.22 6.98
C LEU A 34 10.44 2.96 6.74
N ASP A 35 9.67 2.92 7.82
CA ASP A 35 8.22 2.93 7.77
C ASP A 35 7.67 4.34 7.57
N VAL A 36 6.35 4.46 7.46
CA VAL A 36 5.65 5.74 7.26
C VAL A 36 5.74 6.70 8.47
N MET A 37 6.31 6.24 9.58
CA MET A 37 6.58 7.01 10.78
C MET A 37 8.09 7.31 10.94
N ASP A 38 8.88 7.11 9.88
CA ASP A 38 10.33 7.28 9.81
C ASP A 38 11.13 6.36 10.77
N ASN A 39 10.55 5.24 11.21
CA ASN A 39 11.26 4.25 12.01
C ASN A 39 11.88 3.16 11.12
N PRO A 40 13.10 2.68 11.43
CA PRO A 40 13.69 1.54 10.73
C PRO A 40 12.79 0.29 10.79
N LEU A 41 12.70 -0.43 9.67
CA LEU A 41 12.02 -1.72 9.61
C LEU A 41 12.82 -2.77 10.36
N GLU A 42 12.31 -3.22 11.50
CA GLU A 42 12.89 -4.31 12.26
C GLU A 42 12.54 -5.68 11.65
N THR A 43 13.50 -6.60 11.58
CA THR A 43 13.32 -7.94 11.00
C THR A 43 12.33 -8.82 11.78
N ASP A 44 12.18 -8.58 13.08
CA ASP A 44 11.25 -9.28 13.98
C ASP A 44 9.84 -8.64 14.00
N SER A 45 9.62 -7.55 13.25
CA SER A 45 8.35 -6.83 13.17
C SER A 45 7.53 -7.21 11.92
N HIS A 46 6.24 -6.86 11.97
CA HIS A 46 5.30 -7.11 10.87
C HIS A 46 4.86 -5.80 10.21
N PHE A 47 4.70 -5.82 8.89
CA PHE A 47 4.37 -4.63 8.11
C PHE A 47 3.29 -4.90 7.08
N TYR A 48 2.50 -3.88 6.77
CA TYR A 48 1.71 -3.79 5.56
C TYR A 48 2.54 -3.12 4.46
N ILE A 49 2.38 -3.58 3.22
CA ILE A 49 2.86 -2.89 2.04
C ILE A 49 1.69 -2.14 1.43
N LEU A 50 1.84 -0.83 1.30
CA LEU A 50 0.81 0.07 0.82
C LEU A 50 1.33 0.88 -0.38
N PRO A 51 0.45 1.29 -1.30
CA PRO A 51 0.86 2.16 -2.39
C PRO A 51 1.30 3.52 -1.84
N ALA A 52 2.42 4.04 -2.34
CA ALA A 52 2.92 5.35 -1.90
C ALA A 52 1.92 6.49 -2.16
N ASN A 53 1.14 6.40 -3.24
CA ASN A 53 0.11 7.39 -3.59
C ASN A 53 -1.20 7.24 -2.78
N ARG A 54 -1.37 6.15 -2.02
CA ARG A 54 -2.57 5.84 -1.21
C ARG A 54 -3.89 5.75 -1.98
N GLU A 55 -3.87 5.59 -3.31
CA GLU A 55 -5.09 5.52 -4.15
C GLU A 55 -5.71 4.10 -4.24
N ASN A 56 -5.12 3.11 -3.57
CA ASN A 56 -5.59 1.73 -3.56
C ASN A 56 -5.23 1.07 -2.22
N GLY A 57 -5.73 -0.15 -2.01
CA GLY A 57 -5.43 -0.92 -0.83
C GLY A 57 -4.04 -1.54 -0.83
N GLY A 58 -3.74 -2.22 0.27
CA GLY A 58 -2.58 -3.06 0.44
C GLY A 58 -2.71 -4.41 -0.25
N LEU A 59 -1.77 -5.29 0.06
CA LEU A 59 -1.58 -6.54 -0.65
C LEU A 59 -2.33 -7.70 0.03
N LYS A 60 -2.96 -8.57 -0.77
CA LYS A 60 -3.69 -9.77 -0.33
C LYS A 60 -3.34 -10.98 -1.17
N LEU A 61 -3.66 -12.16 -0.63
CA LEU A 61 -3.68 -13.41 -1.39
C LEU A 61 -5.04 -13.63 -2.03
N ALA A 62 -5.04 -14.01 -3.31
CA ALA A 62 -6.25 -14.33 -4.05
C ALA A 62 -6.09 -15.58 -4.93
N LYS A 63 -7.22 -16.18 -5.26
CA LYS A 63 -7.28 -17.25 -6.27
C LYS A 63 -7.26 -16.60 -7.65
N THR A 64 -6.39 -17.07 -8.52
CA THR A 64 -6.32 -16.63 -9.91
C THR A 64 -6.22 -17.82 -10.86
N GLY A 65 -6.58 -17.60 -12.12
CA GLY A 65 -6.62 -18.66 -13.13
C GLY A 65 -7.46 -19.85 -12.66
N LYS A 66 -6.89 -21.06 -12.77
CA LYS A 66 -7.54 -22.33 -12.39
C LYS A 66 -7.17 -22.80 -10.98
N SER A 67 -6.45 -21.99 -10.19
CA SER A 67 -5.99 -22.39 -8.87
C SER A 67 -7.15 -22.39 -7.86
N ASN A 68 -7.30 -23.50 -7.14
CA ASN A 68 -8.23 -23.59 -6.01
C ASN A 68 -7.65 -23.02 -4.70
N CYS A 69 -6.36 -22.71 -4.67
CA CYS A 69 -5.65 -22.14 -3.52
C CYS A 69 -5.30 -20.66 -3.79
N PRO A 70 -5.49 -19.74 -2.82
CA PRO A 70 -5.14 -18.34 -3.01
C PRO A 70 -3.62 -18.16 -2.88
N LEU A 71 -2.92 -18.26 -4.01
CA LEU A 71 -1.45 -18.25 -4.06
C LEU A 71 -0.89 -16.99 -4.72
N THR A 72 -1.72 -16.19 -5.39
CA THR A 72 -1.28 -15.02 -6.13
C THR A 72 -1.42 -13.78 -5.27
N ILE A 73 -0.41 -12.90 -5.31
CA ILE A 73 -0.43 -11.64 -4.57
C ILE A 73 -1.09 -10.57 -5.45
N LEU A 74 -2.18 -10.01 -4.96
CA LEU A 74 -2.91 -8.92 -5.58
C LEU A 74 -2.87 -7.67 -4.70
N GLN A 75 -2.88 -6.50 -5.34
CA GLN A 75 -3.26 -5.27 -4.69
C GLN A 75 -4.78 -5.13 -4.65
N ASP A 76 -5.32 -4.84 -3.46
CA ASP A 76 -6.74 -4.57 -3.31
C ASP A 76 -7.14 -3.23 -3.95
N LYS A 77 -8.37 -3.16 -4.46
CA LYS A 77 -8.91 -1.96 -5.11
C LYS A 77 -9.38 -0.94 -4.07
N SER A 78 -9.76 -1.37 -2.87
CA SER A 78 -10.26 -0.54 -1.77
C SER A 78 -9.11 0.04 -0.95
N GLU A 79 -9.01 1.37 -0.90
CA GLU A 79 -8.06 2.12 -0.05
C GLU A 79 -8.21 1.79 1.45
N GLU A 80 -9.39 1.36 1.87
CA GLU A 80 -9.67 1.00 3.27
C GLU A 80 -9.00 -0.33 3.68
N PHE A 81 -8.62 -1.17 2.71
CA PHE A 81 -8.00 -2.45 3.00
C PHE A 81 -6.49 -2.31 3.17
N GLU A 82 -6.02 -2.37 4.41
CA GLU A 82 -4.60 -2.20 4.76
C GLU A 82 -3.68 -3.29 4.17
N GLY A 83 -4.22 -4.47 3.88
CA GLY A 83 -3.41 -5.60 3.41
C GLY A 83 -3.27 -6.73 4.42
N MET A 84 -2.53 -7.75 4.00
CA MET A 84 -2.05 -8.84 4.85
C MET A 84 -0.65 -8.50 5.37
N PRO A 85 -0.36 -8.79 6.66
CA PRO A 85 0.94 -8.48 7.24
C PRO A 85 2.04 -9.39 6.68
N ILE A 86 3.20 -8.80 6.41
CA ILE A 86 4.42 -9.47 5.99
C ILE A 86 5.52 -9.32 7.03
N LYS A 87 6.55 -10.16 6.90
CA LYS A 87 7.83 -10.07 7.59
C LYS A 87 8.97 -10.21 6.58
N PHE A 88 10.14 -9.73 6.96
CA PHE A 88 11.36 -9.83 6.16
C PHE A 88 12.31 -10.85 6.75
N ILE A 89 13.01 -11.58 5.89
CA ILE A 89 14.07 -12.51 6.28
C ILE A 89 15.33 -12.09 5.53
N THR A 90 16.28 -11.53 6.27
CA THR A 90 17.54 -11.01 5.73
C THR A 90 18.70 -11.98 5.98
N PRO A 91 19.74 -11.96 5.14
CA PRO A 91 20.99 -12.66 5.40
C PRO A 91 21.82 -11.87 6.41
N GLY A 92 22.18 -12.52 7.52
CA GLY A 92 23.02 -11.92 8.57
C GLY A 92 22.22 -11.52 9.81
N ASP A 93 22.91 -10.83 10.72
CA ASP A 93 22.42 -10.52 12.07
C ASP A 93 21.96 -9.06 12.23
N SER A 94 21.81 -8.31 11.12
CA SER A 94 21.29 -6.94 11.20
C SER A 94 19.85 -6.99 11.72
N PRO A 95 19.51 -6.23 12.79
CA PRO A 95 18.15 -6.17 13.29
C PRO A 95 17.23 -5.38 12.36
N PHE A 96 17.78 -4.70 11.35
CA PHE A 96 17.04 -3.85 10.43
C PHE A 96 17.07 -4.38 8.99
N VAL A 97 16.01 -4.08 8.26
CA VAL A 97 15.94 -4.29 6.82
C VAL A 97 16.66 -3.16 6.12
N GLU A 98 17.56 -3.49 5.21
CA GLU A 98 18.42 -2.51 4.54
C GLU A 98 18.18 -2.49 3.02
N THR A 99 18.32 -1.31 2.42
CA THR A 99 18.22 -1.11 0.97
C THR A 99 19.32 -1.88 0.23
N GLY A 100 18.99 -2.37 -0.95
CA GLY A 100 19.94 -3.11 -1.81
C GLY A 100 20.30 -4.52 -1.34
N THR A 101 19.99 -4.90 -0.09
CA THR A 101 20.28 -6.22 0.46
C THR A 101 19.31 -7.28 -0.08
N LYS A 102 19.85 -8.47 -0.40
CA LYS A 102 19.05 -9.64 -0.81
C LYS A 102 18.21 -10.09 0.38
N LEU A 103 16.92 -10.34 0.22
CA LEU A 103 16.03 -10.79 1.29
C LEU A 103 14.92 -11.70 0.77
N ASP A 104 14.28 -12.46 1.67
CA ASP A 104 12.97 -13.05 1.43
C ASP A 104 11.88 -12.19 2.07
N ILE A 105 10.70 -12.15 1.44
CA ILE A 105 9.48 -11.56 1.97
C ILE A 105 8.51 -12.72 2.25
N GLU A 106 7.83 -12.71 3.38
CA GLU A 106 6.88 -13.76 3.74
C GLU A 106 5.62 -13.16 4.35
N PHE A 107 4.44 -13.64 3.92
CA PHE A 107 3.21 -13.37 4.66
C PHE A 107 3.24 -14.07 6.01
N VAL A 108 2.90 -13.32 7.07
CA VAL A 108 2.83 -13.87 8.44
C VAL A 108 1.84 -15.03 8.52
N ASN A 109 0.71 -14.90 7.80
CA ASN A 109 -0.32 -15.92 7.69
C ASN A 109 -0.48 -16.38 6.24
N LYS A 110 -0.51 -17.70 6.02
CA LYS A 110 -0.72 -18.33 4.72
C LYS A 110 -1.94 -19.26 4.75
N PRO A 111 -2.62 -19.49 3.62
CA PRO A 111 -3.67 -20.50 3.54
C PRO A 111 -3.08 -21.91 3.76
N GLY A 112 -3.87 -22.82 4.33
CA GLY A 112 -3.42 -24.18 4.64
C GLY A 112 -2.92 -24.98 3.43
N CYS A 113 -3.42 -24.66 2.23
CA CYS A 113 -3.02 -25.29 0.97
C CYS A 113 -1.68 -24.77 0.40
N ALA A 114 -1.16 -23.63 0.86
CA ALA A 114 0.14 -23.12 0.40
C ALA A 114 1.28 -23.87 1.10
N LYS A 115 2.28 -24.35 0.35
CA LYS A 115 3.46 -25.03 0.93
C LYS A 115 4.32 -24.10 1.79
N SER A 116 4.37 -22.81 1.45
CA SER A 116 5.14 -21.77 2.13
C SER A 116 4.42 -20.42 2.04
N GLY A 117 4.68 -19.51 2.98
CA GLY A 117 4.22 -18.11 2.94
C GLY A 117 5.22 -17.18 2.27
N LYS A 118 6.43 -17.69 1.95
CA LYS A 118 7.48 -16.96 1.26
C LYS A 118 7.04 -16.59 -0.14
N TRP A 119 7.31 -15.35 -0.49
CA TRP A 119 7.07 -14.78 -1.80
C TRP A 119 8.11 -15.31 -2.77
N ALA A 120 7.68 -15.55 -4.00
CA ALA A 120 8.57 -15.89 -5.11
C ALA A 120 7.97 -15.37 -6.41
N LEU A 121 8.80 -15.33 -7.45
CA LEU A 121 8.35 -15.05 -8.81
C LEU A 121 7.93 -16.36 -9.48
N PHE A 122 6.72 -16.36 -10.03
CA PHE A 122 6.12 -17.47 -10.73
C PHE A 122 5.95 -17.12 -12.21
N SER A 123 6.20 -18.10 -13.07
CA SER A 123 5.96 -18.00 -14.51
C SER A 123 5.20 -19.24 -14.95
N ASN A 124 4.14 -19.04 -15.73
CA ASN A 124 3.41 -20.12 -16.40
C ASN A 124 3.14 -19.71 -17.85
N GLU A 125 2.84 -20.68 -18.72
CA GLU A 125 2.57 -20.42 -20.15
C GLU A 125 1.28 -19.59 -20.38
N GLU A 126 0.37 -19.56 -19.40
CA GLU A 126 -0.92 -18.86 -19.51
C GLU A 126 -0.81 -17.36 -19.16
N ASP A 127 0.26 -16.94 -18.47
CA ASP A 127 0.47 -15.59 -17.97
C ASP A 127 1.44 -14.82 -18.85
N VAL A 128 1.07 -13.56 -19.15
CA VAL A 128 1.82 -12.70 -20.07
C VAL A 128 3.14 -12.24 -19.45
N LEU A 129 3.15 -12.07 -18.13
CA LEU A 129 4.30 -11.62 -17.36
C LEU A 129 4.49 -12.53 -16.14
N PRO A 130 5.74 -12.78 -15.72
CA PRO A 130 6.01 -13.35 -14.41
C PRO A 130 5.35 -12.51 -13.31
N TYR A 131 4.77 -13.19 -12.33
CA TYR A 131 4.00 -12.57 -11.25
C TYR A 131 4.48 -13.05 -9.88
N VAL A 132 4.20 -12.25 -8.84
CA VAL A 132 4.56 -12.60 -7.47
C VAL A 132 3.46 -13.42 -6.82
N GLY A 133 3.85 -14.53 -6.19
CA GLY A 133 2.96 -15.47 -5.52
C GLY A 133 3.63 -16.11 -4.30
N ILE A 134 2.98 -17.11 -3.72
CA ILE A 134 3.51 -17.95 -2.65
C ILE A 134 3.29 -19.44 -2.94
N GLY A 135 4.15 -20.30 -2.42
CA GLY A 135 3.86 -21.73 -2.19
C GLY A 135 3.45 -22.60 -3.39
N GLY A 136 3.57 -22.09 -4.62
CA GLY A 136 3.28 -22.81 -5.87
C GLY A 136 4.44 -23.68 -6.35
N GLU A 137 4.29 -24.31 -7.51
CA GLU A 137 5.26 -25.29 -8.03
C GLU A 137 6.30 -24.69 -8.99
N PHE A 138 5.93 -23.65 -9.74
CA PHE A 138 6.74 -23.05 -10.80
C PHE A 138 7.41 -21.75 -10.35
N GLN A 139 8.07 -21.78 -9.19
CA GLN A 139 8.82 -20.64 -8.67
C GLN A 139 10.29 -20.67 -9.10
N ASP A 140 10.92 -19.50 -9.20
CA ASP A 140 12.37 -19.41 -9.27
C ASP A 140 12.99 -19.76 -7.89
N PRO A 141 13.82 -20.82 -7.79
CA PRO A 141 14.32 -21.30 -6.51
C PRO A 141 15.46 -20.45 -5.93
N ASP A 142 16.19 -19.71 -6.76
CA ASP A 142 17.42 -19.00 -6.37
C ASP A 142 17.23 -17.47 -6.32
N GLY A 143 16.06 -17.00 -6.73
CA GLY A 143 15.72 -15.59 -6.72
C GLY A 143 15.54 -15.00 -5.31
N LYS A 144 15.93 -13.73 -5.17
CA LYS A 144 15.80 -12.94 -3.94
C LYS A 144 15.24 -11.56 -4.23
N PHE A 145 14.48 -11.03 -3.28
CA PHE A 145 14.00 -9.66 -3.36
C PHE A 145 15.07 -8.68 -2.89
N ARG A 146 14.92 -7.42 -3.32
CA ARG A 146 15.64 -6.26 -2.79
C ARG A 146 14.67 -5.09 -2.69
N ILE A 147 14.92 -4.21 -1.73
CA ILE A 147 14.21 -2.94 -1.59
C ILE A 147 15.13 -1.83 -2.10
N GLN A 148 14.64 -1.01 -3.00
CA GLN A 148 15.34 0.17 -3.53
C GLN A 148 14.60 1.43 -3.14
N GLU A 149 15.32 2.51 -2.89
CA GLU A 149 14.70 3.82 -2.68
C GLU A 149 14.01 4.32 -3.95
N SER A 150 12.94 5.08 -3.77
CA SER A 150 12.29 5.84 -4.81
C SER A 150 11.94 7.25 -4.30
N LYS A 151 11.51 8.13 -5.20
CA LYS A 151 11.12 9.49 -4.80
C LYS A 151 9.92 9.55 -3.86
N ALA A 152 9.09 8.49 -3.85
CA ALA A 152 7.84 8.44 -3.11
C ALA A 152 7.87 7.43 -1.95
N GLY A 153 9.00 6.77 -1.72
CA GLY A 153 9.14 5.67 -0.76
C GLY A 153 10.14 4.66 -1.28
N TYR A 154 9.66 3.46 -1.60
CA TYR A 154 10.49 2.33 -2.01
C TYR A 154 9.94 1.60 -3.22
N ARG A 155 10.76 0.75 -3.83
CA ARG A 155 10.41 -0.19 -4.91
C ARG A 155 10.97 -1.56 -4.60
N LEU A 156 10.22 -2.59 -4.96
CA LEU A 156 10.71 -3.97 -4.91
C LEU A 156 11.41 -4.33 -6.22
N MET A 157 12.51 -5.06 -6.10
CA MET A 157 13.14 -5.78 -7.19
C MET A 157 13.19 -7.27 -6.87
N PHE A 158 13.17 -8.10 -7.90
CA PHE A 158 13.48 -9.51 -7.81
C PHE A 158 14.73 -9.81 -8.63
N CYS A 159 15.71 -10.46 -8.02
CA CYS A 159 17.02 -10.73 -8.60
C CYS A 159 17.33 -12.23 -8.58
N VAL A 160 17.73 -12.78 -9.72
CA VAL A 160 18.17 -14.18 -9.87
C VAL A 160 19.69 -14.22 -10.14
N ASN A 161 20.37 -15.23 -9.61
CA ASN A 161 21.82 -15.42 -9.82
C ASN A 161 22.05 -16.64 -10.73
N SER A 162 21.71 -16.51 -12.01
CA SER A 162 21.93 -17.56 -13.02
C SER A 162 23.12 -17.18 -13.90
N GLY A 163 24.34 -17.37 -13.39
CA GLY A 163 25.61 -17.06 -14.09
C GLY A 163 26.00 -15.58 -14.08
N SER A 164 25.04 -14.66 -14.18
CA SER A 164 25.16 -13.23 -13.86
C SER A 164 23.92 -12.77 -13.09
N GLN A 165 24.04 -11.70 -12.30
CA GLN A 165 22.89 -11.19 -11.56
C GLN A 165 21.96 -10.43 -12.51
N SER A 166 20.75 -10.96 -12.71
CA SER A 166 19.67 -10.25 -13.43
C SER A 166 18.59 -9.84 -12.44
N CYS A 167 18.14 -8.60 -12.52
CA CYS A 167 17.12 -8.05 -11.64
C CYS A 167 16.01 -7.37 -12.45
N TRP A 168 14.78 -7.49 -11.96
CA TRP A 168 13.60 -6.82 -12.49
C TRP A 168 12.87 -6.09 -11.38
N TYR A 169 12.43 -4.87 -11.64
CA TYR A 169 11.50 -4.19 -10.76
C TYR A 169 10.14 -4.89 -10.77
N ILE A 170 9.44 -4.79 -9.64
CA ILE A 170 8.06 -5.25 -9.49
C ILE A 170 7.14 -4.05 -9.69
N GLY A 171 6.22 -4.18 -10.65
CA GLY A 171 5.12 -3.26 -10.92
C GLY A 171 3.76 -3.90 -10.67
N MET A 172 2.73 -3.28 -11.25
CA MET A 172 1.35 -3.72 -11.15
C MET A 172 0.74 -3.98 -12.53
N SER A 173 -0.08 -5.01 -12.65
CA SER A 173 -0.73 -5.38 -13.91
C SER A 173 -2.19 -5.78 -13.72
N ASP A 174 -3.04 -5.19 -14.56
CA ASP A 174 -4.47 -5.49 -14.70
C ASP A 174 -4.77 -6.39 -15.92
N VAL A 175 -3.74 -6.98 -16.54
CA VAL A 175 -3.87 -7.74 -17.81
C VAL A 175 -4.90 -8.87 -17.73
N LYS A 176 -5.18 -9.40 -16.53
CA LYS A 176 -6.22 -10.41 -16.28
C LYS A 176 -7.47 -9.75 -15.68
N ASN A 177 -8.21 -9.01 -16.50
CA ASN A 177 -9.35 -8.12 -16.17
C ASN A 177 -10.55 -8.70 -15.36
N ASN A 178 -10.48 -9.92 -14.84
CA ASN A 178 -11.54 -10.52 -14.01
C ASN A 178 -11.06 -10.87 -12.60
N GLU A 179 -9.86 -10.43 -12.22
CA GLU A 179 -9.32 -10.67 -10.89
C GLU A 179 -9.73 -9.57 -9.91
N ASP A 180 -9.84 -9.96 -8.64
CA ASP A 180 -10.25 -9.09 -7.54
C ASP A 180 -9.08 -8.21 -7.04
N GLY A 181 -8.36 -7.60 -7.98
CA GLY A 181 -7.18 -6.80 -7.69
C GLY A 181 -6.18 -6.79 -8.83
N ARG A 182 -5.07 -6.07 -8.63
CA ARG A 182 -3.98 -5.95 -9.62
C ARG A 182 -2.85 -6.90 -9.24
N ARG A 183 -2.30 -7.64 -10.19
CA ARG A 183 -1.16 -8.55 -9.89
C ARG A 183 0.12 -7.76 -9.71
N LEU A 184 0.96 -8.21 -8.76
CA LEU A 184 2.37 -7.83 -8.76
C LEU A 184 3.08 -8.60 -9.88
N THR A 185 3.66 -7.88 -10.83
CA THR A 185 4.36 -8.47 -12.00
C THR A 185 5.70 -7.81 -12.22
N THR A 186 6.59 -8.43 -12.99
CA THR A 186 7.83 -7.75 -13.42
C THR A 186 7.51 -6.57 -14.34
N ASP A 187 8.00 -5.37 -14.00
CA ASP A 187 7.88 -4.16 -14.82
C ASP A 187 9.02 -3.18 -14.51
N ASN A 188 9.93 -3.00 -15.48
CA ASN A 188 11.06 -2.06 -15.38
C ASN A 188 10.70 -0.64 -15.80
N GLN A 189 9.58 -0.42 -16.48
CA GLN A 189 9.17 0.88 -17.00
C GLN A 189 8.31 1.63 -16.00
N SER A 190 7.39 0.93 -15.33
CA SER A 190 6.51 1.49 -14.31
C SER A 190 6.52 0.66 -13.02
N PRO A 191 7.64 0.69 -12.25
CA PRO A 191 7.72 0.03 -10.95
C PRO A 191 6.65 0.52 -9.99
N TYR A 192 6.23 -0.37 -9.08
CA TYR A 192 5.27 -0.05 -8.03
C TYR A 192 5.95 0.67 -6.87
N ASP A 193 5.64 1.95 -6.71
CA ASP A 193 6.10 2.76 -5.58
C ASP A 193 5.29 2.43 -4.32
N ILE A 194 5.99 2.01 -3.28
CA ILE A 194 5.43 1.49 -2.03
C ILE A 194 5.96 2.20 -0.79
N VAL A 195 5.19 2.07 0.28
CA VAL A 195 5.59 2.43 1.64
C VAL A 195 5.25 1.29 2.60
N PHE A 196 5.90 1.28 3.75
CA PHE A 196 5.70 0.26 4.79
C PHE A 196 4.99 0.87 6.00
N GLU A 197 3.99 0.18 6.50
CA GLU A 197 3.25 0.61 7.69
C GLU A 197 3.23 -0.52 8.72
N VAL A 198 3.50 -0.22 9.98
CA VAL A 198 3.57 -1.23 11.04
C VAL A 198 2.22 -1.94 11.19
N ALA A 199 2.26 -3.27 11.11
CA ALA A 199 1.12 -4.16 11.32
C ALA A 199 1.08 -4.65 12.78
N SER A 200 0.95 -3.71 13.73
CA SER A 200 0.72 -4.04 15.15
C SER A 200 -0.77 -4.08 15.48
N GLU A 201 -1.18 -4.96 16.40
CA GLU A 201 -2.51 -4.89 17.01
C GLU A 201 -2.75 -3.55 17.72
N ASP A 202 -1.70 -2.91 18.22
CA ASP A 202 -1.77 -1.59 18.87
C ASP A 202 -2.07 -0.47 17.87
N ASN A 203 -1.72 -0.64 16.59
CA ASN A 203 -2.03 0.35 15.56
C ASN A 203 -3.55 0.42 15.30
N LYS A 204 -4.29 -0.69 15.53
CA LYS A 204 -5.76 -0.69 15.57
C LYS A 204 -6.28 0.08 16.78
N ILE A 205 -5.61 0.00 17.93
CA ILE A 205 -5.97 0.74 19.15
C ILE A 205 -5.72 2.24 18.94
N ILE A 206 -4.55 2.64 18.41
CA ILE A 206 -4.21 4.03 18.12
C ILE A 206 -5.12 4.62 17.04
N LYS A 207 -5.44 3.88 15.97
CA LYS A 207 -6.43 4.32 14.97
C LYS A 207 -7.84 4.42 15.56
N SER A 208 -8.23 3.51 16.46
CA SER A 208 -9.51 3.61 17.18
C SER A 208 -9.56 4.84 18.09
N GLN A 209 -8.47 5.13 18.81
CA GLN A 209 -8.36 6.27 19.70
C GLN A 209 -8.25 7.60 18.94
N ASN A 210 -7.49 7.66 17.84
CA ASN A 210 -7.43 8.83 16.96
C ASN A 210 -8.74 9.06 16.20
N GLY A 211 -9.48 8.01 15.86
CA GLY A 211 -10.85 8.12 15.34
C GLY A 211 -11.80 8.74 16.37
N ILE A 212 -11.65 8.41 17.65
CA ILE A 212 -12.36 9.01 18.78
C ILE A 212 -11.88 10.46 19.03
N HIS A 213 -10.57 10.71 19.04
CA HIS A 213 -9.99 12.04 19.28
C HIS A 213 -10.26 13.03 18.13
N ASN A 214 -10.34 12.54 16.89
CA ASN A 214 -10.73 13.35 15.72
C ASN A 214 -12.24 13.58 15.65
N THR A 215 -13.06 12.77 16.33
CA THR A 215 -14.48 13.11 16.58
C THR A 215 -14.64 14.12 17.71
N GLU A 216 -13.71 14.16 18.67
CA GLU A 216 -13.72 15.15 19.77
C GLU A 216 -13.18 16.54 19.37
N LYS A 217 -12.22 16.65 18.45
CA LYS A 217 -11.62 17.96 18.08
C LYS A 217 -12.45 18.84 17.14
N ASN A 218 -13.57 18.35 16.60
CA ASN A 218 -14.47 19.15 15.76
C ASN A 218 -15.74 19.64 16.47
N ASN A 219 -15.87 19.47 17.79
CA ASN A 219 -16.96 20.07 18.57
C ASN A 219 -16.42 20.98 19.67
N GLY A 220 -15.75 22.06 19.25
CA GLY A 220 -15.64 23.26 20.06
C GLY A 220 -16.94 24.06 19.94
N ASP A 221 -17.93 23.70 20.75
CA ASP A 221 -18.89 24.58 21.43
C ASP A 221 -19.93 23.69 22.13
N GLU A 222 -19.92 23.73 23.45
CA GLU A 222 -20.81 22.95 24.33
C GLU A 222 -22.26 23.39 24.11
N MET A 223 -22.99 22.60 23.33
CA MET A 223 -24.39 22.86 22.99
C MET A 223 -25.29 22.51 24.18
N THR A 224 -25.94 23.52 24.77
CA THR A 224 -26.71 23.38 26.01
C THR A 224 -28.05 22.66 25.78
N GLU A 225 -28.66 22.10 26.84
CA GLU A 225 -29.96 21.38 26.81
C GLU A 225 -31.12 22.16 26.12
N ARG A 226 -30.99 23.49 26.03
CA ARG A 226 -31.93 24.36 25.29
C ARG A 226 -31.81 24.26 23.77
N ASP A 227 -30.65 23.89 23.25
CA ASP A 227 -30.39 23.76 21.81
C ASP A 227 -30.89 22.41 21.26
N LEU A 228 -30.83 21.35 22.08
CA LEU A 228 -31.41 20.03 21.77
C LEU A 228 -32.93 20.09 21.57
N THR A 229 -33.62 20.98 22.31
CA THR A 229 -35.08 21.14 22.20
C THR A 229 -35.49 21.92 20.93
N ARG A 230 -34.57 22.69 20.31
CA ARG A 230 -34.83 23.46 19.09
C ARG A 230 -34.67 22.61 17.82
N ALA A 231 -33.84 21.56 17.85
CA ALA A 231 -33.67 20.61 16.74
C ALA A 231 -34.87 19.67 16.50
N TRP A 232 -35.84 19.63 17.42
CA TRP A 232 -37.05 18.79 17.33
C TRP A 232 -38.29 19.48 16.78
N LYS A 233 -38.21 20.76 16.39
CA LYS A 233 -39.27 21.39 15.58
C LYS A 233 -38.93 21.23 14.11
N CYS A 234 -39.39 20.12 13.52
CA CYS A 234 -39.77 20.15 12.11
C CYS A 234 -40.69 21.37 11.92
N GLY A 235 -40.24 22.35 11.13
CA GLY A 235 -41.08 23.47 10.73
C GLY A 235 -42.29 22.95 9.99
N SER A 236 -43.48 23.24 10.52
CA SER A 236 -44.71 23.19 9.76
C SER A 236 -44.65 24.30 8.72
N ASP A 237 -44.34 23.94 7.47
CA ASP A 237 -44.87 24.70 6.35
C ASP A 237 -45.22 23.76 5.21
N GLU A 238 -46.48 23.88 4.77
CA GLU A 238 -47.17 22.97 3.88
C GLU A 238 -46.55 23.02 2.48
N ARG A 239 -45.65 22.08 2.21
CA ARG A 239 -45.62 21.24 1.01
C ARG A 239 -44.46 20.24 1.10
N ASN A 240 -44.80 19.07 1.63
CA ASN A 240 -44.14 17.80 1.37
C ASN A 240 -42.67 17.63 1.84
N SER A 241 -42.47 17.00 3.00
CA SER A 241 -41.44 15.95 3.18
C SER A 241 -41.51 15.31 4.57
N LYS A 242 -41.71 13.98 4.60
CA LYS A 242 -41.57 13.15 5.79
C LYS A 242 -40.08 12.97 6.10
N CYS A 243 -39.59 13.44 7.24
CA CYS A 243 -38.31 13.01 7.78
C CYS A 243 -38.50 11.63 8.44
N ARG A 244 -37.77 10.60 7.98
CA ARG A 244 -37.64 9.33 8.71
C ARG A 244 -36.16 9.15 9.04
N ALA A 245 -35.84 9.16 10.33
CA ALA A 245 -34.51 8.83 10.80
C ALA A 245 -34.38 7.31 10.85
N THR A 246 -33.29 6.78 10.29
CA THR A 246 -32.94 5.35 10.41
C THR A 246 -31.69 5.25 11.26
N ALA A 247 -31.77 4.48 12.34
CA ALA A 247 -30.62 4.17 13.20
C ALA A 247 -30.07 2.79 12.81
N GLN A 248 -28.77 2.72 12.55
CA GLN A 248 -28.08 1.48 12.22
C GLN A 248 -26.96 1.20 13.22
N CYS A 249 -26.91 -0.04 13.70
CA CYS A 249 -25.91 -0.50 14.67
C CYS A 249 -24.57 -0.74 14.00
N GLN A 250 -23.55 0.03 14.39
CA GLN A 250 -22.22 -0.08 13.81
C GLN A 250 -21.33 -1.09 14.53
N SER A 251 -21.61 -1.40 15.79
CA SER A 251 -20.93 -2.47 16.52
C SER A 251 -21.85 -3.12 17.56
N ILE A 252 -21.79 -4.46 17.63
CA ILE A 252 -22.62 -5.28 18.51
C ILE A 252 -21.70 -6.01 19.50
N GLN A 253 -21.99 -5.91 20.80
CA GLN A 253 -21.44 -6.78 21.83
C GLN A 253 -22.53 -7.63 22.47
N LYS A 254 -22.12 -8.63 23.28
CA LYS A 254 -22.98 -9.73 23.78
C LYS A 254 -24.35 -9.31 24.34
N ASN A 255 -24.52 -8.06 24.81
CA ASN A 255 -25.78 -7.55 25.38
C ASN A 255 -26.30 -6.23 24.78
N GLY A 256 -25.81 -5.77 23.62
CA GLY A 256 -26.36 -4.55 23.01
C GLY A 256 -25.45 -3.84 22.01
N CYS A 257 -25.99 -2.75 21.47
CA CYS A 257 -25.36 -1.94 20.43
C CYS A 257 -24.53 -0.82 21.07
N LEU A 258 -23.23 -0.79 20.78
CA LEU A 258 -22.27 0.14 21.43
C LEU A 258 -22.18 1.48 20.69
N ALA A 259 -22.48 1.50 19.39
CA ALA A 259 -22.46 2.69 18.55
C ALA A 259 -23.63 2.67 17.56
N MET A 260 -24.45 3.71 17.59
CA MET A 260 -25.52 3.95 16.62
C MET A 260 -25.14 5.10 15.69
N LYS A 261 -25.27 4.86 14.39
CA LYS A 261 -25.23 5.92 13.37
C LYS A 261 -26.66 6.23 12.95
N ILE A 262 -27.06 7.49 13.11
CA ILE A 262 -28.36 7.98 12.64
C ILE A 262 -28.13 8.66 11.29
N GLY A 263 -28.61 8.02 10.22
CA GLY A 263 -28.58 8.57 8.88
C GLY A 263 -29.92 9.20 8.53
N VAL A 264 -29.89 10.38 7.90
CA VAL A 264 -31.05 10.94 7.19
C VAL A 264 -30.79 10.70 5.70
N GLU A 265 -31.41 9.68 5.13
CA GLU A 265 -31.31 9.42 3.69
C GLU A 265 -32.33 10.24 2.92
N ARG A 266 -31.86 10.95 1.89
CA ARG A 266 -32.69 11.64 0.91
C ARG A 266 -32.91 10.70 -0.28
N PHE A 267 -34.07 10.07 -0.38
CA PHE A 267 -34.46 9.31 -1.58
C PHE A 267 -34.90 10.29 -2.68
N GLU A 268 -34.36 10.12 -3.91
CA GLU A 268 -34.88 10.78 -5.10
C GLU A 268 -36.31 10.30 -5.40
N ALA A 269 -37.21 11.25 -5.64
CA ALA A 269 -38.57 10.95 -6.07
C ALA A 269 -38.57 10.54 -7.55
N LYS A 270 -38.75 9.25 -7.82
CA LYS A 270 -39.19 8.76 -9.13
C LYS A 270 -40.66 9.14 -9.29
N LEU A 271 -40.95 10.07 -10.20
CA LEU A 271 -42.32 10.40 -10.58
C LEU A 271 -42.98 9.16 -11.21
N LEU A 272 -43.85 8.50 -10.46
CA LEU A 272 -44.91 7.66 -10.99
C LEU A 272 -46.22 8.42 -10.75
N LEU A 273 -46.65 9.15 -11.77
CA LEU A 273 -48.03 9.56 -11.89
C LEU A 273 -48.80 8.37 -12.47
N ASP A 274 -49.48 7.63 -11.61
CA ASP A 274 -50.64 6.85 -12.01
C ASP A 274 -51.78 7.08 -11.00
N ILE A 275 -52.79 7.80 -11.51
CA ILE A 275 -54.19 7.38 -11.55
C ILE A 275 -55.06 7.48 -10.26
N HIS A 276 -56.17 8.19 -10.50
CA HIS A 276 -57.54 8.08 -9.98
C HIS A 276 -58.02 8.88 -8.75
N ASN A 277 -59.04 9.69 -9.08
CA ASN A 277 -60.11 10.34 -8.30
C ASN A 277 -59.74 11.56 -7.48
#